data_AF-A0A4Q5V7L7-F1
#
_entry.id   AF-A0A4Q5V7L7-F1
#
_cell.length_a   1.000
_cell.length_b   1.000
_cell.length_c   1.000
_cell.angle_alpha   90.00
_cell.angle_beta   90.00
_cell.angle_gamma   90.00
#
_symmetry.space_group_name_H-M   'P 1'
#
loop_
_entity.id
_entity.type
_entity.pdbx_description
1 polymer ?
#
loop_
_entity_poly.entity_id
_entity_poly.type
_entity_poly.pdbx_seq_one_letter_code
_entity_poly.pdbx_strand_id
1 'polypeptide(L)'
;MSYHIQILRKRNGKLDSILKSEIEKLVKQMPNFRIESPSLSSAELDLIMLKNGVDKYRLTLQNGQLWAKNPDEVLIQAMIDMSKYLGARVRGDNLETYESLGVTYIHADDNLEFHSGQKTSDFYLKRHKRIKSFWWFVRFFLVLMFLLSVFISYNK
;
A
#
# COMPACT_ATOMS: atom_id res chain seq x y z
N MET A 1 11.64 0.83 3.44
CA MET A 1 10.34 1.19 2.83
C MET A 1 9.35 1.41 3.96
N SER A 2 8.56 2.48 3.92
CA SER A 2 7.51 2.70 4.92
C SER A 2 6.21 2.07 4.43
N TYR A 3 5.57 1.29 5.29
CA TYR A 3 4.27 0.68 5.05
C TYR A 3 3.19 1.50 5.74
N HIS A 4 2.10 1.79 5.05
CA HIS A 4 0.95 2.49 5.61
C HIS A 4 -0.26 1.58 5.66
N ILE A 5 -1.05 1.80 6.69
CA ILE A 5 -2.39 1.23 6.80
C ILE A 5 -3.35 2.39 7.00
N GLN A 6 -4.53 2.28 6.41
CA GLN A 6 -5.55 3.29 6.45
C GLN A 6 -6.92 2.71 6.74
N ILE A 7 -7.68 3.40 7.59
CA ILE A 7 -9.12 3.24 7.71
C ILE A 7 -9.77 4.12 6.63
N LEU A 8 -10.56 3.49 5.77
CA LEU A 8 -11.29 4.16 4.71
C LEU A 8 -12.70 3.58 4.59
N ARG A 9 -13.63 4.41 4.13
CA ARG A 9 -14.99 4.01 3.82
C ARG A 9 -15.24 4.26 2.33
N LYS A 10 -15.74 3.25 1.63
CA LYS A 10 -16.21 3.38 0.25
C LYS A 10 -17.68 3.00 0.19
N ARG A 11 -18.45 3.73 -0.61
CA ARG A 11 -19.84 3.42 -0.94
C ARG A 11 -20.00 3.50 -2.45
N ASN A 12 -20.47 2.41 -3.07
CA ASN A 12 -20.62 2.30 -4.52
C ASN A 12 -19.32 2.66 -5.29
N GLY A 13 -18.18 2.16 -4.81
CA GLY A 13 -16.86 2.40 -5.41
C GLY A 13 -16.29 3.82 -5.21
N LYS A 14 -17.01 4.74 -4.58
CA LYS A 14 -16.54 6.09 -4.28
C LYS A 14 -16.09 6.22 -2.83
N LEU A 15 -15.03 6.99 -2.60
CA LEU A 15 -14.58 7.32 -1.26
C LEU A 15 -15.68 8.13 -0.53
N ASP A 16 -16.06 7.65 0.64
CA ASP A 16 -17.01 8.30 1.54
C ASP A 16 -16.22 8.77 2.77
N SER A 17 -16.02 10.08 2.86
CA SER A 17 -15.08 10.67 3.82
C SER A 17 -15.48 10.37 5.27
N ILE A 18 -14.49 9.98 6.07
CA ILE A 18 -14.60 9.94 7.54
C ILE A 18 -14.47 11.37 8.05
N LEU A 19 -15.50 11.85 8.75
CA LEU A 19 -15.54 13.22 9.23
C LEU A 19 -14.84 13.37 10.59
N LYS A 20 -14.22 14.53 10.81
CA LYS A 20 -13.67 14.92 12.13
C LYS A 20 -14.67 14.72 13.28
N SER A 21 -15.95 15.05 13.07
CA SER A 21 -16.99 14.89 14.09
C SER A 21 -17.30 13.41 14.42
N GLU A 22 -17.10 12.49 13.48
CA GLU A 22 -17.21 11.04 13.73
C GLU A 22 -16.05 10.57 14.62
N ILE A 23 -14.83 11.06 14.34
CA ILE A 23 -13.64 10.79 15.16
C ILE A 23 -13.82 11.31 16.58
N GLU A 24 -14.31 12.55 16.76
CA GLU A 24 -14.56 13.13 18.07
C GLU A 24 -15.58 12.30 18.90
N LYS A 25 -16.58 11.71 18.25
CA LYS A 25 -17.51 10.78 18.90
C LYS A 25 -16.85 9.46 19.25
N LEU A 26 -16.03 8.91 18.36
CA LEU A 26 -15.29 7.67 18.58
C LEU A 26 -14.32 7.78 19.77
N VAL A 27 -13.57 8.88 19.87
CA VAL A 27 -12.62 9.08 20.97
C VAL A 27 -13.33 9.12 22.34
N LYS A 28 -14.57 9.61 22.41
CA LYS A 28 -15.36 9.55 23.65
C LYS A 28 -15.70 8.12 24.08
N GLN A 29 -15.74 7.17 23.15
CA GLN A 29 -16.02 5.76 23.41
C GLN A 29 -14.74 4.94 23.60
N MET A 30 -13.58 5.45 23.18
CA MET A 30 -12.29 4.78 23.23
C MET A 30 -11.28 5.60 24.06
N PRO A 31 -11.26 5.45 25.40
CA PRO A 31 -10.49 6.31 26.31
C PRO A 31 -8.97 6.24 26.11
N ASN A 32 -8.48 5.22 25.40
CA ASN A 32 -7.07 5.04 25.09
C ASN A 32 -6.57 5.98 23.98
N PHE A 33 -7.49 6.65 23.27
CA PHE A 33 -7.17 7.62 22.24
C PHE A 33 -7.35 9.04 22.75
N ARG A 34 -6.52 9.95 22.23
CA ARG A 34 -6.64 11.40 22.43
C ARG A 34 -6.48 12.11 21.10
N ILE A 35 -7.19 13.21 20.94
CA ILE A 35 -7.03 14.08 19.77
C ILE A 35 -5.94 15.09 20.08
N GLU A 36 -4.96 15.20 19.19
CA GLU A 36 -3.94 16.23 19.20
C GLU A 36 -4.05 17.09 17.92
N SER A 37 -3.46 18.28 17.95
CA SER A 37 -3.33 19.11 16.75
C SER A 37 -2.58 18.36 15.65
N PRO A 38 -2.95 18.55 14.37
CA PRO A 38 -2.32 17.83 13.28
C PRO A 38 -0.83 18.18 13.19
N SER A 39 0.00 17.16 13.05
CA SER A 39 1.45 17.32 12.83
C SER A 39 1.83 17.65 11.38
N LEU A 40 0.90 17.45 10.44
CA LEU A 40 1.05 17.79 9.03
C LEU A 40 0.10 18.93 8.67
N SER A 41 0.57 19.87 7.85
CA SER A 41 -0.24 21.05 7.45
C SER A 41 -1.49 20.71 6.66
N SER A 42 -1.49 19.57 5.96
CA SER A 42 -2.62 19.08 5.17
C SER A 42 -3.51 18.08 5.92
N ALA A 43 -3.22 17.80 7.19
CA ALA A 43 -4.02 16.92 8.02
C ALA A 43 -5.09 17.70 8.79
N GLU A 44 -6.21 17.03 9.06
CA GLU A 44 -7.36 17.59 9.78
C GLU A 44 -7.19 17.47 11.31
N LEU A 45 -6.62 16.34 11.75
CA LEU A 45 -6.26 16.06 13.14
C LEU A 45 -5.32 14.86 13.23
N ASP A 46 -4.69 14.70 14.39
CA ASP A 46 -4.00 13.46 14.77
C ASP A 46 -4.72 12.80 15.96
N LEU A 47 -4.84 11.48 15.93
CA LEU A 47 -5.16 10.66 17.09
C LEU A 47 -3.88 10.05 17.66
N ILE A 48 -3.74 10.15 18.97
CA ILE A 48 -2.65 9.55 19.73
C ILE A 48 -3.20 8.46 20.63
N MET A 49 -2.59 7.27 20.55
CA MET A 49 -2.81 6.18 21.51
C MET A 49 -1.52 5.93 22.29
N LEU A 50 -1.64 5.85 23.62
CA LEU A 50 -0.51 5.55 24.48
C LEU A 50 -0.19 4.06 24.44
N LYS A 51 1.07 3.73 24.13
CA LYS A 51 1.67 2.41 24.23
C LYS A 51 2.55 2.39 25.48
N ASN A 52 2.21 1.54 26.45
CA ASN A 52 2.97 1.36 27.69
C ASN A 52 3.25 2.66 28.48
N GLY A 53 2.40 3.69 28.32
CA GLY A 53 2.52 4.97 29.03
C GLY A 53 3.60 5.94 28.53
N VAL A 54 4.50 5.51 27.64
CA VAL A 54 5.64 6.32 27.14
C VAL A 54 5.61 6.47 25.62
N ASP A 55 5.43 5.35 24.91
CA ASP A 55 5.38 5.36 23.46
C ASP A 55 4.00 5.83 22.97
N LYS A 56 3.98 6.47 21.79
CA LYS A 56 2.75 6.99 21.19
C LYS A 56 2.56 6.43 19.80
N TYR A 57 1.46 5.73 19.59
CA TYR A 57 0.95 5.51 18.23
C TYR A 57 0.29 6.78 17.73
N ARG A 58 0.49 7.09 16.45
CA ARG A 58 -0.13 8.22 15.77
C ARG A 58 -0.94 7.72 14.58
N LEU A 59 -2.19 8.17 14.52
CA LEU A 59 -3.02 8.08 13.34
C LEU A 59 -3.37 9.48 12.88
N THR A 60 -3.27 9.74 11.58
CA THR A 60 -3.51 11.06 11.01
C THR A 60 -4.76 11.02 10.14
N LEU A 61 -5.70 11.92 10.41
CA LEU A 61 -6.90 12.09 9.58
C LEU A 61 -6.55 13.06 8.45
N GLN A 62 -6.67 12.59 7.22
CA GLN A 62 -6.35 13.37 6.03
C GLN A 62 -7.23 12.91 4.86
N ASN A 63 -7.87 13.86 4.17
CA ASN A 63 -8.71 13.59 3.01
C ASN A 63 -9.80 12.54 3.31
N GLY A 64 -10.42 12.62 4.50
CA GLY A 64 -11.45 11.67 4.93
C GLY A 64 -10.97 10.23 5.17
N GLN A 65 -9.66 10.01 5.29
CA GLN A 65 -9.06 8.72 5.61
C GLN A 65 -8.18 8.84 6.84
N LEU A 66 -8.19 7.83 7.69
CA LEU A 66 -7.36 7.79 8.89
C LEU A 66 -6.22 6.82 8.68
N TRP A 67 -4.97 7.29 8.68
CA TRP A 67 -3.82 6.43 8.35
C TRP A 67 -2.75 6.42 9.44
N ALA A 68 -2.01 5.32 9.50
CA ALA A 68 -0.89 5.12 10.40
C ALA A 68 0.33 4.64 9.60
N LYS A 69 1.52 5.05 10.03
CA LYS A 69 2.79 4.63 9.43
C LYS A 69 3.42 3.53 10.26
N ASN A 70 3.80 2.43 9.60
CA ASN A 70 4.41 1.24 10.19
C ASN A 70 3.69 0.78 11.49
N PRO A 71 2.36 0.58 11.46
CA PRO A 71 1.64 0.11 12.64
C PRO A 71 2.09 -1.30 13.02
N ASP A 72 2.18 -1.57 14.32
CA ASP A 72 2.33 -2.93 14.84
C ASP A 72 0.95 -3.57 15.10
N GLU A 73 0.93 -4.84 15.47
CA GLU A 73 -0.31 -5.60 15.66
C GLU A 73 -1.29 -4.95 16.66
N VAL A 74 -0.77 -4.32 17.71
CA VAL A 74 -1.60 -3.62 18.70
C VAL A 74 -2.35 -2.46 18.03
N LEU A 75 -1.65 -1.66 17.23
CA LEU A 75 -2.26 -0.55 16.51
C LEU A 75 -3.20 -1.04 15.40
N ILE A 76 -2.84 -2.10 14.68
CA ILE A 76 -3.69 -2.70 13.63
C ILE A 76 -5.01 -3.17 14.24
N GLN A 77 -4.96 -3.87 15.37
CA GLN A 77 -6.17 -4.34 16.06
C GLN A 77 -7.05 -3.15 16.47
N ALA A 78 -6.45 -2.09 17.03
CA ALA A 78 -7.18 -0.89 17.38
C ALA A 78 -7.82 -0.24 16.14
N MET A 79 -7.13 -0.19 15.00
CA MET A 79 -7.68 0.31 13.74
C MET A 79 -8.85 -0.55 13.24
N ILE A 80 -8.79 -1.87 13.38
CA ILE A 80 -9.89 -2.79 13.03
C ILE A 80 -11.11 -2.50 13.91
N ASP A 81 -10.90 -2.29 15.20
CA ASP A 81 -12.01 -1.99 16.11
C ASP A 81 -12.61 -0.62 15.80
N MET A 82 -11.77 0.40 15.55
CA MET A 82 -12.22 1.72 15.10
C MET A 82 -13.03 1.64 13.79
N SER A 83 -12.61 0.80 12.85
CA SER A 83 -13.29 0.70 11.55
C SER A 83 -14.72 0.17 11.70
N LYS A 84 -14.97 -0.74 12.65
CA LYS A 84 -16.33 -1.23 12.98
C LYS A 84 -17.23 -0.08 13.45
N TYR A 85 -16.74 0.80 14.33
CA TYR A 85 -17.50 1.97 14.80
C TYR A 85 -17.78 2.98 13.68
N LEU A 86 -16.84 3.15 12.75
CA LEU A 86 -16.93 4.10 11.65
C LEU A 86 -17.71 3.56 10.43
N GLY A 87 -18.12 2.27 10.44
CA GLY A 87 -18.68 1.60 9.27
C GLY A 87 -17.70 1.63 8.09
N ALA A 88 -16.42 1.44 8.38
CA ALA A 88 -15.29 1.54 7.48
C ALA A 88 -14.47 0.24 7.47
N ARG A 89 -13.43 0.18 6.64
CA ARG A 89 -12.50 -0.96 6.59
C ARG A 89 -11.05 -0.49 6.73
N VAL A 90 -10.20 -1.41 7.21
CA VAL A 90 -8.76 -1.21 7.33
C VAL A 90 -8.09 -1.79 6.09
N ARG A 91 -7.31 -0.99 5.37
CA ARG A 91 -6.64 -1.36 4.12
C ARG A 91 -5.15 -1.02 4.19
N GLY A 92 -4.30 -1.96 3.79
CA GLY A 92 -2.86 -1.73 3.61
C GLY A 92 -2.48 -1.19 2.23
N ASP A 93 -1.21 -0.86 2.05
CA ASP A 93 -0.66 -0.34 0.79
C ASP A 93 -0.77 -1.33 -0.39
N ASN A 94 -0.85 -2.64 -0.13
CA ASN A 94 -0.98 -3.67 -1.18
C ASN A 94 -2.46 -4.01 -1.49
N LEU A 95 -3.40 -3.15 -1.08
CA LEU A 95 -4.85 -3.34 -1.22
C LEU A 95 -5.41 -4.51 -0.39
N GLU A 96 -4.63 -5.05 0.54
CA GLU A 96 -5.08 -6.02 1.51
C GLU A 96 -6.01 -5.34 2.53
N THR A 97 -7.22 -5.85 2.63
CA THR A 97 -8.19 -5.44 3.64
C THR A 97 -8.08 -6.37 4.84
N TYR A 98 -7.96 -5.81 6.04
CA TYR A 98 -7.85 -6.57 7.28
C TYR A 98 -9.24 -6.89 7.83
N GLU A 99 -9.53 -8.17 8.01
CA GLU A 99 -10.69 -8.66 8.75
C GLU A 99 -10.32 -8.89 10.23
N SER A 100 -9.13 -9.45 10.45
CA SER A 100 -8.49 -9.63 11.76
C SER A 100 -6.96 -9.58 11.59
N LEU A 101 -6.18 -9.67 12.68
CA LEU A 101 -4.71 -9.59 12.62
C LEU A 101 -4.05 -10.63 11.71
N GLY A 102 -4.65 -11.81 11.55
CA GLY A 102 -4.11 -12.88 10.72
C GLY A 102 -4.88 -13.13 9.42
N VAL A 103 -5.96 -12.39 9.18
CA VAL A 103 -6.86 -12.63 8.04
C VAL A 103 -7.02 -11.37 7.23
N THR A 104 -6.52 -11.44 5.99
CA THR A 104 -6.66 -10.37 5.00
C THR A 104 -7.28 -10.90 3.71
N TYR A 105 -7.97 -10.01 3.00
CA TYR A 105 -8.58 -10.32 1.70
C TYR A 105 -8.58 -9.07 0.81
N ILE A 106 -8.83 -9.25 -0.49
CA ILE A 106 -9.01 -8.12 -1.41
C ILE A 106 -10.50 -7.78 -1.46
N HIS A 107 -10.85 -6.56 -1.09
CA HIS A 107 -12.24 -6.12 -1.11
C HIS A 107 -12.72 -5.86 -2.55
N ALA A 108 -13.98 -6.18 -2.86
CA ALA A 108 -14.54 -6.06 -4.20
C ALA A 108 -14.37 -4.65 -4.82
N ASP A 109 -14.58 -3.60 -4.04
CA ASP A 109 -14.32 -2.20 -4.43
C ASP A 109 -12.89 -1.90 -4.91
N ASP A 110 -11.91 -2.73 -4.54
CA ASP A 110 -10.51 -2.55 -4.91
C ASP A 110 -10.09 -3.43 -6.10
N ASN A 111 -10.98 -4.29 -6.62
CA ASN A 111 -10.68 -5.20 -7.73
C ASN A 111 -10.20 -4.45 -8.99
N LEU A 112 -10.79 -3.30 -9.31
CA LEU A 112 -10.38 -2.50 -10.46
C LEU A 112 -8.94 -2.00 -10.32
N GLU A 113 -8.56 -1.55 -9.13
CA GLU A 113 -7.22 -1.06 -8.79
C GLU A 113 -6.20 -2.21 -8.77
N PHE A 114 -6.62 -3.37 -8.24
CA PHE A 114 -5.81 -4.57 -8.23
C PHE A 114 -5.50 -5.09 -9.64
N HIS A 115 -6.52 -5.17 -10.51
CA HIS A 115 -6.35 -5.64 -11.88
C HIS A 115 -5.58 -4.64 -12.77
N SER A 116 -5.75 -3.33 -12.56
CA SER A 116 -4.96 -2.34 -13.28
C SER A 116 -3.48 -2.39 -12.86
N GLY A 117 -3.20 -2.59 -11.58
CA GLY A 117 -1.85 -2.84 -11.06
C GLY A 117 -1.19 -4.07 -11.69
N GLN A 118 -1.88 -5.21 -11.74
CA GLN A 118 -1.36 -6.43 -12.37
C GLN A 118 -1.03 -6.23 -13.86
N LYS A 119 -1.94 -5.61 -14.63
CA LYS A 119 -1.73 -5.35 -16.05
C LYS A 119 -0.48 -4.50 -16.30
N THR A 120 -0.24 -3.52 -15.44
CA THR A 120 0.91 -2.62 -15.54
C THR A 120 2.21 -3.36 -15.21
N SER A 121 2.22 -4.15 -14.14
CA SER A 121 3.36 -5.02 -13.77
C SER A 121 3.70 -6.03 -14.87
N ASP A 122 2.68 -6.70 -15.42
CA ASP A 122 2.83 -7.63 -16.54
C ASP A 122 3.40 -6.95 -17.78
N PHE A 123 2.99 -5.70 -18.07
CA PHE A 123 3.52 -4.93 -19.17
C PHE A 123 5.02 -4.66 -19.00
N TYR A 124 5.45 -4.22 -17.81
CA TYR A 124 6.87 -3.98 -17.52
C TYR A 124 7.71 -5.26 -17.56
N LEU A 125 7.19 -6.37 -17.03
CA LEU A 125 7.86 -7.68 -17.08
C LEU A 125 7.98 -8.18 -18.52
N LYS A 126 6.93 -8.04 -19.34
CA LYS A 126 6.97 -8.40 -20.78
C LYS A 126 7.95 -7.53 -21.56
N ARG A 127 8.03 -6.23 -21.26
CA ARG A 127 9.01 -5.30 -21.86
C ARG A 127 10.45 -5.70 -21.51
N HIS A 128 10.72 -6.02 -20.25
CA HIS A 128 12.05 -6.49 -19.83
C HIS A 128 12.45 -7.82 -20.47
N LYS A 129 11.52 -8.79 -20.57
CA LYS A 129 11.79 -10.08 -21.24
C LYS A 129 12.14 -9.91 -22.73
N ARG A 130 11.43 -9.03 -23.45
CA ARG A 130 11.71 -8.75 -24.87
C ARG A 130 13.10 -8.16 -25.09
N ILE A 131 13.50 -7.20 -24.25
CA ILE A 131 14.83 -6.57 -24.33
C ILE A 131 15.93 -7.59 -24.03
N LYS A 132 15.74 -8.44 -23.02
CA LYS A 132 16.72 -9.49 -22.67
C LYS A 132 16.89 -10.52 -23.79
N SER A 133 15.79 -10.92 -24.45
CA SER A 133 15.83 -11.83 -25.60
C SER A 133 16.54 -11.22 -26.80
N PHE A 134 16.29 -9.94 -27.11
CA PHE A 134 16.99 -9.23 -28.18
C PHE A 134 18.51 -9.17 -27.97
N TRP A 135 18.96 -8.83 -26.75
CA TRP A 135 20.39 -8.82 -26.42
C TRP A 135 21.05 -10.20 -26.50
N TRP A 136 20.31 -11.28 -26.25
CA TRP A 136 20.81 -12.64 -26.44
C TRP A 136 21.05 -12.95 -27.91
N PHE A 137 20.14 -12.56 -28.81
CA PHE A 137 20.33 -12.70 -30.26
C PHE A 137 21.52 -11.86 -30.78
N VAL A 138 21.67 -10.62 -30.33
CA VAL A 138 22.80 -9.77 -30.71
C VAL A 138 24.13 -10.40 -30.31
N ARG A 139 24.23 -10.94 -29.07
CA ARG A 139 25.44 -11.63 -28.60
C ARG A 139 25.74 -12.88 -29.41
N PHE A 140 24.72 -13.69 -29.72
CA PHE A 140 24.88 -14.87 -30.56
C PHE A 140 25.43 -14.51 -31.96
N PHE A 141 24.89 -13.45 -32.57
CA PHE A 141 25.31 -13.00 -33.90
C PHE A 141 26.75 -12.47 -33.91
N LEU A 142 27.16 -11.74 -32.87
CA LEU A 142 28.54 -11.26 -32.72
C LEU A 142 29.54 -12.41 -32.59
N VAL A 143 29.20 -13.45 -31.81
CA VAL A 143 30.04 -14.65 -31.68
C VAL A 143 30.14 -15.39 -33.01
N LEU A 144 29.03 -15.53 -33.74
CA LEU A 144 29.02 -16.19 -35.05
C LEU A 144 29.88 -15.42 -36.08
N MET A 145 29.76 -14.08 -36.13
CA MET A 145 30.58 -13.23 -36.99
C MET A 145 32.07 -13.34 -36.64
N PHE A 146 32.40 -13.41 -35.36
CA PHE A 146 33.78 -13.60 -34.90
C PHE A 146 34.35 -14.98 -35.30
N LEU A 147 33.56 -16.05 -35.19
CA LEU A 147 33.99 -17.38 -35.63
C LEU A 147 34.20 -17.45 -37.15
N LEU A 148 33.33 -16.80 -37.92
CA LEU A 148 33.46 -16.71 -39.38
C LEU A 148 34.72 -15.95 -39.80
N SER A 149 35.08 -14.85 -39.12
CA SER A 149 36.29 -14.09 -39.44
C SER A 149 37.56 -14.89 -39.16
N VAL A 150 37.61 -15.64 -38.05
CA VAL A 150 38.71 -16.55 -37.73
C VAL A 150 38.83 -17.67 -38.77
N PHE A 151 37.71 -18.26 -39.20
CA PHE A 151 37.71 -19.32 -40.20
C PHE A 151 38.20 -18.86 -41.57
N ILE A 152 37.79 -17.66 -42.03
CA ILE A 152 38.27 -17.07 -43.28
C ILE A 152 39.78 -16.77 -43.21
N SER A 153 40.27 -16.30 -42.05
CA SER A 153 41.69 -16.03 -41.87
C SER A 153 42.56 -17.29 -41.84
N TYR A 154 42.01 -18.45 -41.45
CA TYR A 154 42.75 -19.70 -41.38
C TYR A 154 42.89 -20.41 -42.74
N ASN A 155 41.95 -20.18 -43.66
CA ASN A 155 41.94 -20.77 -45.00
C ASN A 155 42.61 -19.90 -46.08
N LYS A 156 43.24 -18.78 -45.70
CA LYS A 156 44.08 -17.95 -46.57
C LYS A 156 45.54 -18.17 -46.23
#